data_AF-A0AAW6LS75-F1
#
_entry.id   AF-A0AAW6LS75-F1
#
_cell.length_a   1.000
_cell.length_b   1.000
_cell.length_c   1.000
_cell.angle_alpha   90.00
_cell.angle_beta   90.00
_cell.angle_gamma   90.00
#
_symmetry.space_group_name_H-M   'P 1'
#
loop_
_entity.id
_entity.type
_entity.pdbx_description
1 polymer ?
#
loop_
_entity_poly.entity_id
_entity_poly.type
_entity_poly.pdbx_seq_one_letter_code
_entity_poly.pdbx_strand_id
1 'polypeptide(L)'
;MTKLTNTYINDSKEETAVYEYTYSGKTCKGWFPNIEDEAWEPIDDDCIFYAHPELVGMRTTQLPDQIYNKDDAYEMTIKYTYKMDKDGYVENCTVINIEKSLSDNKTETDTTIYTLKWE
;
A
#
# COMPACT_ATOMS: atom_id res chain seq x y z
N MET A 1 2.54 15.40 -7.38
CA MET A 1 2.66 14.27 -6.44
C MET A 1 1.67 14.54 -5.32
N THR A 2 0.72 13.64 -5.12
CA THR A 2 -0.31 13.70 -4.08
C THR A 2 0.10 12.77 -2.95
N LYS A 3 -0.05 13.22 -1.71
CA LYS A 3 0.22 12.43 -0.50
C LYS A 3 -1.06 12.36 0.32
N LEU A 4 -1.45 11.17 0.73
CA LEU A 4 -2.58 10.93 1.65
C LEU A 4 -2.01 10.38 2.95
N THR A 5 -2.44 10.91 4.08
CA THR A 5 -2.00 10.49 5.41
C THR A 5 -3.22 10.02 6.20
N ASN A 6 -3.15 8.79 6.71
CA ASN A 6 -4.10 8.23 7.66
C ASN A 6 -3.41 8.07 9.02
N THR A 7 -4.12 8.29 10.11
CA THR A 7 -3.62 8.10 11.46
C THR A 7 -4.62 7.25 12.22
N TYR A 8 -4.18 6.07 12.62
CA TYR A 8 -4.90 5.16 13.46
C TYR A 8 -4.50 5.40 14.92
N ILE A 9 -5.50 5.48 15.80
CA ILE A 9 -5.31 5.68 17.24
C ILE A 9 -6.18 4.65 17.96
N ASN A 10 -5.53 3.77 18.73
CA ASN A 10 -6.22 2.85 19.63
C ASN A 10 -6.00 3.29 21.08
N ASP A 11 -6.92 4.13 21.58
CA ASP A 11 -6.86 4.67 22.94
C ASP A 11 -6.78 3.58 24.03
N SER A 12 -7.35 2.39 23.78
CA SER A 12 -7.36 1.30 24.76
C SER A 12 -6.02 0.58 24.91
N LYS A 13 -5.17 0.67 23.88
CA LYS A 13 -3.86 0.03 23.82
C LYS A 13 -2.69 1.03 23.83
N GLU A 14 -3.00 2.34 23.84
CA GLU A 14 -2.02 3.42 23.65
C GLU A 14 -1.21 3.29 22.35
N GLU A 15 -1.74 2.56 21.36
CA GLU A 15 -1.09 2.31 20.08
C GLU A 15 -1.46 3.41 19.09
N THR A 16 -0.46 3.96 18.41
CA THR A 16 -0.65 4.87 17.29
C THR A 16 0.07 4.37 16.07
N ALA A 17 -0.60 4.36 14.93
CA ALA A 17 0.00 4.03 13.65
C ALA A 17 -0.27 5.14 12.64
N VAL A 18 0.75 5.50 11.88
CA VAL A 18 0.63 6.46 10.77
C VAL A 18 0.82 5.70 9.47
N TYR A 19 -0.05 5.97 8.51
CA TYR A 19 0.06 5.46 7.14
C TYR A 19 0.12 6.64 6.18
N GLU A 20 1.06 6.59 5.24
CA GLU A 20 1.25 7.61 4.22
C GLU A 20 1.34 6.98 2.84
N TYR A 21 0.44 7.38 1.96
CA TYR A 21 0.34 6.89 0.59
C TYR A 21 0.80 7.98 -0.36
N THR A 22 1.74 7.67 -1.23
CA THR A 22 2.27 8.62 -2.23
C THR A 22 1.85 8.21 -3.63
N TYR A 23 1.30 9.19 -4.37
CA TYR A 23 0.83 9.04 -5.73
C TYR A 23 1.46 10.08 -6.67
N SER A 24 2.05 9.62 -7.76
CA SER A 24 2.60 10.44 -8.83
C SER A 24 1.53 10.84 -9.85
N GLY A 25 0.32 10.25 -9.76
CA GLY A 25 -0.76 10.43 -10.72
C GLY A 25 -0.82 9.34 -11.79
N LYS A 26 0.00 8.29 -11.69
CA LYS A 26 -0.11 7.09 -12.53
C LYS A 26 -1.49 6.45 -12.37
N THR A 27 -2.01 5.96 -13.49
CA THR A 27 -3.29 5.25 -13.53
C THR A 27 -3.22 4.01 -14.42
N CYS A 28 -4.04 3.00 -14.13
CA CYS A 28 -4.30 1.87 -15.01
C CYS A 28 -5.77 1.80 -15.44
N LYS A 29 -6.08 0.93 -16.40
CA LYS A 29 -7.44 0.42 -16.58
C LYS A 29 -7.70 -0.70 -15.58
N GLY A 30 -8.94 -0.82 -15.13
CA GLY A 30 -9.36 -1.80 -14.12
C GLY A 30 -9.04 -1.36 -12.68
N TRP A 31 -9.49 -2.17 -11.72
CA TRP A 31 -9.17 -2.02 -10.30
C TRP A 31 -7.85 -2.75 -10.01
N PHE A 32 -6.87 -2.04 -9.48
CA PHE A 32 -5.63 -2.65 -9.02
C PHE A 32 -5.71 -2.86 -7.50
N PRO A 33 -5.88 -4.10 -7.01
CA PRO A 33 -5.83 -4.37 -5.57
C PRO A 33 -4.41 -4.08 -5.09
N ASN A 34 -4.29 -3.25 -4.07
CA ASN A 34 -3.01 -2.83 -3.53
C ASN A 34 -2.44 -3.94 -2.62
N ILE A 35 -1.96 -5.02 -3.23
CA ILE A 35 -1.52 -6.24 -2.53
C ILE A 35 -0.10 -6.02 -2.00
N GLU A 36 -0.02 -5.49 -0.79
CA GLU A 36 0.46 -6.20 0.40
C GLU A 36 -0.02 -5.39 1.61
N ASP A 37 -0.97 -5.94 2.34
CA ASP A 37 -1.23 -5.58 3.72
C ASP A 37 -0.84 -6.83 4.51
N GLU A 38 0.38 -6.84 5.04
CA GLU A 38 0.75 -7.78 6.09
C GLU A 38 0.08 -7.35 7.40
N ALA A 39 -1.25 -7.39 7.43
CA ALA A 39 -2.04 -7.35 8.64
C ALA A 39 -3.02 -8.52 8.62
N TRP A 40 -2.97 -9.27 9.69
CA TRP A 40 -3.41 -10.66 9.82
C TRP A 40 -4.92 -10.86 9.86
N GLU A 41 -5.74 -9.92 9.40
CA GLU A 41 -7.18 -10.07 9.42
C GLU A 41 -7.81 -9.60 8.08
N PRO A 42 -8.64 -10.44 7.43
CA PRO A 42 -9.31 -10.10 6.16
C PRO A 42 -10.33 -8.94 6.27
N ILE A 43 -10.34 -8.21 7.39
CA ILE A 43 -11.25 -7.12 7.75
C ILE A 43 -10.53 -6.11 8.66
N ASP A 44 -9.35 -5.63 8.30
CA ASP A 44 -8.90 -4.34 8.84
C ASP A 44 -9.67 -3.21 8.15
N ASP A 45 -9.92 -2.09 8.86
CA ASP A 45 -10.71 -0.95 8.36
C ASP A 45 -10.16 -0.40 7.02
N ASP A 46 -8.90 -0.67 6.69
CA ASP A 46 -8.26 -0.30 5.43
C ASP A 46 -8.74 -1.11 4.21
N CYS A 47 -9.38 -2.26 4.44
CA CYS A 47 -10.00 -3.09 3.40
C CYS A 47 -11.11 -2.36 2.63
N ILE A 48 -11.83 -1.45 3.28
CA ILE A 48 -12.85 -0.65 2.61
C ILE A 48 -12.24 0.34 1.62
N PHE A 49 -11.03 0.84 1.88
CA PHE A 49 -10.34 1.74 0.96
C PHE A 49 -9.65 0.97 -0.18
N TYR A 50 -9.36 -0.33 0.01
CA TYR A 50 -9.02 -1.22 -1.10
C TYR A 50 -10.22 -1.46 -2.02
N ALA A 51 -11.38 -1.86 -1.47
CA ALA A 51 -12.57 -2.16 -2.26
C ALA A 51 -13.24 -0.91 -2.85
N HIS A 52 -13.22 0.20 -2.11
CA HIS A 52 -13.90 1.46 -2.41
C HIS A 52 -13.00 2.69 -2.21
N PRO A 53 -11.90 2.83 -2.98
CA PRO A 53 -11.02 3.99 -2.88
C PRO A 53 -11.76 5.32 -3.15
N GLU A 54 -12.92 5.30 -3.81
CA GLU A 54 -13.78 6.46 -3.99
C GLU A 54 -14.27 7.11 -2.69
N LEU A 55 -14.31 6.38 -1.57
CA LEU A 55 -14.75 6.91 -0.27
C LEU A 55 -13.79 7.97 0.29
N VAL A 56 -12.52 7.95 -0.14
CA VAL A 56 -11.50 8.96 0.18
C VAL A 56 -11.17 9.84 -1.03
N GLY A 57 -12.06 9.88 -2.03
CA GLY A 57 -11.90 10.71 -3.22
C GLY A 57 -10.85 10.19 -4.21
N MET A 58 -10.42 8.93 -4.07
CA MET A 58 -9.50 8.28 -4.99
C MET A 58 -10.24 7.53 -6.08
N ARG A 59 -9.64 7.43 -7.28
CA ARG A 59 -10.21 6.59 -8.34
C ARG A 59 -9.67 5.18 -8.21
N THR A 60 -10.49 4.18 -8.50
CA THR A 60 -10.09 2.75 -8.59
C THR A 60 -8.95 2.48 -9.56
N THR A 61 -8.63 3.47 -10.41
CA THR A 61 -7.58 3.41 -11.41
C THR A 61 -6.25 4.01 -10.95
N GLN A 62 -6.16 4.70 -9.81
CA GLN A 62 -4.91 5.32 -9.36
C GLN A 62 -3.96 4.29 -8.75
N LEU A 63 -2.68 4.39 -9.12
CA LEU A 63 -1.65 3.48 -8.65
C LEU A 63 -0.73 4.17 -7.64
N PRO A 64 -0.56 3.62 -6.42
CA PRO A 64 0.39 4.14 -5.44
C PRO A 64 1.81 3.89 -5.92
N ASP A 65 2.70 4.84 -5.67
CA ASP A 65 4.15 4.63 -5.84
C ASP A 65 4.77 4.06 -4.58
N GLN A 66 4.26 4.48 -3.42
CA GLN A 66 4.80 4.10 -2.13
C GLN A 66 3.72 4.14 -1.05
N ILE A 67 3.82 3.20 -0.10
CA ILE A 67 3.19 3.28 1.21
C ILE A 67 4.31 3.38 2.25
N TYR A 68 4.14 4.25 3.21
CA TYR A 68 4.97 4.31 4.41
C TYR A 68 4.05 4.08 5.60
N ASN A 69 4.45 3.23 6.54
CA ASN A 69 3.77 3.11 7.81
C ASN A 69 4.75 3.04 8.96
N LYS A 70 4.30 3.50 10.12
CA LYS A 70 5.07 3.43 11.34
C LYS A 70 4.14 3.28 12.53
N ASP A 71 4.46 2.32 13.38
CA ASP A 71 3.88 2.14 14.71
C ASP A 71 5.00 2.21 15.77
N ASP A 72 4.71 1.72 16.97
CA ASP A 72 5.63 1.74 18.11
C ASP A 72 6.77 0.72 18.00
N ALA A 73 6.61 -0.32 17.19
CA ALA A 73 7.54 -1.44 17.05
C ALA A 73 8.31 -1.43 15.72
N TYR A 74 7.68 -0.99 14.64
CA TYR A 74 8.18 -1.10 13.27
C TYR A 74 7.99 0.20 12.47
N GLU A 75 8.89 0.38 11.52
CA GLU A 75 8.79 1.37 10.46
C GLU A 75 8.94 0.65 9.12
N MET A 76 7.97 0.79 8.24
CA MET A 76 7.91 0.06 6.97
C MET A 76 7.71 1.01 5.79
N THR A 77 8.37 0.70 4.69
CA THR A 77 8.22 1.38 3.40
C THR A 77 8.00 0.35 2.31
N ILE A 78 6.87 0.44 1.64
CA ILE A 78 6.48 -0.42 0.52
C ILE A 78 6.58 0.40 -0.76
N LYS A 79 7.32 -0.08 -1.77
CA LYS A 79 7.50 0.61 -3.06
C LYS A 79 6.96 -0.22 -4.20
N TYR A 80 6.25 0.44 -5.11
CA TYR A 80 5.59 -0.21 -6.23
C TYR A 80 6.19 0.23 -7.57
N THR A 81 6.45 -0.75 -8.43
CA THR A 81 6.81 -0.53 -9.84
C THR A 81 5.89 -1.33 -10.73
N TYR A 82 5.29 -0.67 -11.72
CA TYR A 82 4.29 -1.27 -12.60
C TYR A 82 4.78 -1.36 -14.03
N LYS A 83 4.38 -2.44 -14.69
CA LYS A 83 4.45 -2.58 -16.13
C LYS A 83 3.03 -2.73 -16.67
N MET A 84 2.67 -1.92 -17.65
CA MET A 84 1.36 -1.98 -18.30
C MET A 84 1.42 -2.86 -19.55
N ASP A 85 0.30 -3.51 -19.86
CA ASP A 85 0.05 -4.09 -21.16
C ASP A 85 -0.30 -3.02 -22.22
N LYS A 86 -0.52 -3.47 -23.46
CA LYS A 86 -0.87 -2.59 -24.58
C LYS A 86 -2.24 -1.91 -24.43
N ASP A 87 -3.13 -2.48 -23.63
CA ASP A 87 -4.50 -2.02 -23.47
C ASP A 87 -4.64 -1.07 -22.27
N GLY A 88 -3.59 -0.95 -21.45
CA GLY A 88 -3.47 -0.05 -20.31
C GLY A 88 -3.77 -0.69 -18.96
N TYR A 89 -3.86 -2.02 -18.89
CA TYR A 89 -3.98 -2.76 -17.64
C TYR A 89 -2.60 -3.10 -17.08
N VAL A 90 -2.50 -3.33 -15.76
CA VAL A 90 -1.23 -3.72 -15.14
C VAL A 90 -0.92 -5.17 -15.50
N GLU A 91 0.16 -5.44 -16.22
CA GLU A 91 0.64 -6.80 -16.53
C GLU A 91 1.52 -7.35 -15.39
N ASN A 92 2.33 -6.47 -14.79
CA ASN A 92 3.26 -6.84 -13.73
C ASN A 92 3.38 -5.74 -12.67
N CYS A 93 3.50 -6.14 -11.41
CA CYS A 93 3.80 -5.25 -10.29
C CYS A 93 4.95 -5.84 -9.46
N THR A 94 6.03 -5.08 -9.32
CA THR A 94 7.08 -5.36 -8.35
C THR A 94 6.81 -4.54 -7.10
N VAL A 95 6.71 -5.24 -5.96
CA VAL A 95 6.56 -4.68 -4.62
C VAL A 95 7.87 -4.91 -3.88
N ILE A 96 8.42 -3.87 -3.28
CA ILE A 96 9.60 -3.94 -2.42
C ILE A 96 9.18 -3.47 -1.04
N ASN A 97 9.17 -4.39 -0.08
CA ASN A 97 8.92 -4.09 1.33
C ASN A 97 10.24 -3.89 2.03
N ILE A 98 10.35 -2.79 2.76
CA ILE A 98 11.51 -2.48 3.58
C ILE A 98 10.98 -2.29 4.99
N GLU A 99 11.19 -3.27 5.85
CA GLU A 99 10.78 -3.23 7.25
C GLU A 99 11.99 -2.91 8.13
N LYS A 100 11.80 -2.05 9.12
CA LYS A 100 12.78 -1.72 10.13
C LYS A 100 12.18 -1.92 11.52
N SER A 101 12.75 -2.85 12.29
CA SER A 101 12.46 -2.98 13.72
C SER A 101 13.03 -1.78 14.46
N LEU A 102 12.22 -1.13 15.29
CA LEU A 102 12.61 0.04 16.08
C LEU A 102 13.38 -0.34 17.35
N SER A 103 13.20 -1.57 17.85
CA SER A 103 13.86 -2.06 19.05
C SER A 103 15.37 -2.28 18.88
N ASP A 104 15.79 -2.77 17.70
CA ASP A 104 17.18 -3.14 17.40
C ASP A 104 17.74 -2.46 16.15
N ASN A 105 16.94 -1.63 15.46
CA ASN A 105 17.28 -0.95 14.21
C ASN A 105 17.69 -1.90 13.07
N LYS A 106 17.30 -3.18 13.14
CA LYS A 106 17.51 -4.12 12.03
C LYS A 106 16.55 -3.77 10.89
N THR A 107 17.06 -3.84 9.66
CA THR A 107 16.26 -3.66 8.45
C THR A 107 16.24 -4.94 7.64
N GLU A 108 15.06 -5.33 7.21
CA GLU A 108 14.81 -6.45 6.31
C GLU A 108 14.19 -5.91 5.00
N THR A 109 14.38 -6.65 3.92
CA THR A 109 13.88 -6.24 2.61
C THR A 109 13.42 -7.45 1.84
N ASP A 110 12.15 -7.42 1.45
CA ASP A 110 11.50 -8.46 0.69
C ASP A 110 11.03 -7.90 -0.65
N THR A 111 11.04 -8.74 -1.67
CA THR A 111 10.60 -8.36 -3.01
C THR A 111 9.61 -9.38 -3.54
N THR A 112 8.40 -8.91 -3.79
CA THR A 112 7.32 -9.71 -4.37
C THR A 112 7.05 -9.23 -5.79
N ILE A 113 6.91 -10.17 -6.73
CA ILE A 113 6.62 -9.85 -8.13
C ILE A 113 5.31 -10.51 -8.53
N TYR A 114 4.29 -9.70 -8.80
CA TYR A 114 2.98 -10.13 -9.26
C TYR A 114 2.91 -10.08 -10.78
N THR A 115 2.33 -11.12 -11.38
CA THR A 115 1.93 -11.13 -12.79
C THR A 115 0.43 -11.25 -12.85
N LEU A 116 -0.23 -10.28 -13.49
CA LEU A 116 -1.69 -10.20 -13.54
C LEU A 116 -2.19 -10.60 -14.92
N LYS A 117 -3.37 -11.21 -14.95
CA LYS A 117 -4.13 -11.51 -16.16
C LYS A 117 -5.53 -10.95 -16.00
N TRP A 118 -5.99 -10.25 -17.03
CA TRP A 118 -7.30 -9.61 -17.07
C TRP A 118 -8.18 -10.41 -18.04
N GLU A 119 -9.44 -10.61 -17.68
CA GLU A 119 -10.48 -11.29 -18.48
C GLU A 119 -11.54 -10.30 -18.96
#